data_AF-A0A1I2PIE2-F1
#
_entry.id   AF-A0A1I2PIE2-F1
#
_cell.length_a   1.000
_cell.length_b   1.000
_cell.length_c   1.000
_cell.angle_alpha   90.00
_cell.angle_beta   90.00
_cell.angle_gamma   90.00
#
_symmetry.space_group_name_H-M   'P 1'
#
loop_
_entity.id
_entity.type
_entity.pdbx_description
1 polymer ?
#
loop_
_entity_poly.entity_id
_entity_poly.type
_entity_poly.pdbx_seq_one_letter_code
_entity_poly.pdbx_strand_id
1 'polypeptide(L)'
;MLYEQEQIIQAFRLFSKLSIDGKGSEDELRLYFSDDQIRGLVDQFAQEVECTIISAGDNLYFVPLALSSPHHIKNETLKRTYLKANSTNNDIYLMYVSIVVLFGAFYNSYQTIEPTIDFISMSEWLKLLDERLQALKEHDRETLAEAEKDYKYNWCAILEKWDALDDLKETAKTQDKRTNSRLGFLDSVKRFLEAQELVHDIGNFELELTEKAKTIIQRYYMEIEYNRGILEFMYQLEEKKGEAEVAGNL
;
A
#
# COMPACT_ATOMS: atom_id res chain seq x y z
N MET A 1 -37.16 -15.79 -13.98
CA MET A 1 -35.74 -16.16 -13.85
C MET A 1 -35.01 -14.87 -13.51
N LEU A 2 -34.19 -14.82 -12.45
CA LEU A 2 -33.56 -13.57 -11.99
C LEU A 2 -32.43 -13.07 -12.90
N TYR A 3 -31.94 -13.91 -13.83
CA TYR A 3 -30.92 -13.58 -14.82
C TYR A 3 -31.19 -14.32 -16.13
N GLU A 4 -30.87 -13.69 -17.26
CA GLU A 4 -30.88 -14.33 -18.58
C GLU A 4 -29.58 -15.11 -18.82
N GLN A 5 -29.65 -16.20 -19.60
CA GLN A 5 -28.47 -17.02 -19.89
C GLN A 5 -27.35 -16.20 -20.55
N GLU A 6 -27.71 -15.25 -21.41
CA GLU A 6 -26.73 -14.38 -22.07
C GLU A 6 -25.96 -13.51 -21.06
N GLN A 7 -26.66 -12.91 -20.09
CA GLN A 7 -26.06 -12.08 -19.04
C GLN A 7 -25.07 -12.87 -18.18
N ILE A 8 -25.42 -14.12 -17.84
CA ILE A 8 -24.52 -15.01 -17.06
C ILE A 8 -23.22 -15.27 -17.83
N ILE A 9 -23.32 -15.59 -19.12
CA ILE A 9 -22.15 -15.87 -19.94
C ILE A 9 -21.30 -14.61 -20.16
N GLN A 10 -21.93 -13.44 -20.35
CA GLN A 10 -21.22 -12.17 -20.51
C GLN A 10 -20.49 -11.78 -19.21
N ALA A 11 -21.17 -11.87 -18.06
CA ALA A 11 -20.56 -11.63 -16.75
C ALA A 11 -19.39 -12.56 -16.47
N PHE A 12 -19.54 -13.86 -16.76
CA PHE A 12 -18.45 -14.82 -16.56
C PHE A 12 -17.23 -14.52 -17.43
N ARG A 13 -17.43 -14.09 -18.69
CA ARG A 13 -16.34 -13.69 -19.59
C ARG A 13 -15.62 -12.45 -19.08
N LEU A 14 -16.37 -11.45 -18.63
CA LEU A 14 -15.81 -10.23 -18.06
C LEU A 14 -14.99 -10.54 -16.79
N PHE A 15 -15.58 -11.28 -15.84
CA PHE A 15 -14.87 -11.76 -14.65
C PHE A 15 -13.60 -12.54 -15.01
N SER A 16 -13.68 -13.51 -15.93
CA SER A 16 -12.54 -14.34 -16.32
C SER A 16 -11.39 -13.51 -16.88
N LYS A 17 -11.70 -12.50 -17.71
CA LYS A 17 -10.70 -11.59 -18.25
C LYS A 17 -10.04 -10.76 -17.15
N LEU A 18 -10.85 -10.14 -16.29
CA LEU A 18 -10.37 -9.35 -15.14
C LEU A 18 -9.50 -10.17 -14.18
N SER A 19 -9.89 -11.42 -13.91
CA SER A 19 -9.18 -12.37 -13.05
C SER A 19 -7.80 -12.77 -13.60
N ILE A 20 -7.63 -12.81 -14.92
CA ILE A 20 -6.35 -13.16 -15.57
C ILE A 20 -5.46 -11.94 -15.70
N ASP A 21 -6.01 -10.83 -16.20
CA ASP A 21 -5.23 -9.65 -16.57
C ASP A 21 -5.04 -8.67 -15.39
N GLY A 22 -5.85 -8.80 -14.34
CA GLY A 22 -5.89 -7.88 -13.19
C GLY A 22 -6.56 -6.54 -13.50
N LYS A 23 -6.82 -6.23 -14.78
CA LYS A 23 -7.50 -5.01 -15.23
C LYS A 23 -8.27 -5.21 -16.54
N GLY A 24 -9.28 -4.38 -16.75
CA GLY A 24 -10.06 -4.25 -17.98
C GLY A 24 -9.99 -2.82 -18.52
N SER A 25 -10.08 -2.66 -19.84
CA SER A 25 -10.03 -1.36 -20.50
C SER A 25 -11.42 -0.69 -20.54
N GLU A 26 -11.52 0.41 -21.30
CA GLU A 26 -12.76 1.16 -21.52
C GLU A 26 -13.93 0.28 -22.00
N ASP A 27 -13.67 -0.77 -22.79
CA ASP A 27 -14.72 -1.67 -23.27
C ASP A 27 -15.29 -2.56 -22.16
N GLU A 28 -14.43 -3.09 -21.30
CA GLU A 28 -14.85 -3.83 -20.11
C GLU A 28 -15.59 -2.93 -19.12
N LEU A 29 -15.10 -1.69 -18.93
CA LEU A 29 -15.75 -0.67 -18.13
C LEU A 29 -17.17 -0.37 -18.64
N ARG A 30 -17.31 -0.14 -19.95
CA ARG A 30 -18.60 0.08 -20.60
C ARG A 30 -19.55 -1.10 -20.37
N LEU A 31 -19.08 -2.33 -20.61
CA LEU A 31 -19.90 -3.52 -20.41
C LEU A 31 -20.37 -3.65 -18.96
N TYR A 32 -19.48 -3.45 -18.00
CA TYR A 32 -19.77 -3.51 -16.57
C TYR A 32 -20.82 -2.50 -16.11
N PHE A 33 -20.84 -1.29 -16.69
CA PHE A 33 -21.84 -0.26 -16.37
C PHE A 33 -23.09 -0.30 -17.25
N SER A 34 -23.07 -1.04 -18.36
CA SER A 34 -24.20 -1.10 -19.30
C SER A 34 -25.39 -1.92 -18.79
N ASP A 35 -25.17 -2.87 -17.89
CA ASP A 35 -26.19 -3.76 -17.37
C ASP A 35 -25.93 -4.08 -15.88
N ASP A 36 -26.84 -3.65 -15.01
CA ASP A 36 -26.78 -3.87 -13.57
C ASP A 36 -26.78 -5.36 -13.18
N GLN A 37 -27.38 -6.23 -13.99
CA GLN A 37 -27.39 -7.68 -13.77
C GLN A 37 -26.02 -8.29 -14.07
N ILE A 38 -25.37 -7.84 -15.16
CA ILE A 38 -23.99 -8.24 -15.46
C ILE A 38 -23.06 -7.76 -14.36
N ARG A 39 -23.18 -6.49 -13.95
CA ARG A 39 -22.40 -5.92 -12.85
C ARG A 39 -22.50 -6.77 -11.58
N GLY A 40 -23.73 -7.03 -11.13
CA GLY A 40 -23.98 -7.79 -9.92
C GLY A 40 -23.44 -9.23 -9.98
N LEU A 41 -23.47 -9.86 -11.14
CA LEU A 41 -22.88 -11.20 -11.33
C LEU A 41 -21.35 -11.16 -11.31
N VAL A 42 -20.72 -10.18 -11.95
CA VAL A 42 -19.26 -10.01 -11.92
C VAL A 42 -18.78 -9.77 -10.48
N ASP A 43 -19.49 -8.92 -9.73
CA ASP A 43 -19.19 -8.66 -8.32
C ASP A 43 -19.31 -9.92 -7.46
N GLN A 44 -20.37 -10.71 -7.66
CA GLN A 44 -20.54 -12.00 -6.98
C GLN A 44 -19.40 -12.97 -7.30
N PHE A 45 -19.01 -13.10 -8.58
CA PHE A 45 -17.90 -13.97 -8.96
C PHE A 45 -16.57 -13.52 -8.36
N ALA A 46 -16.31 -12.20 -8.31
CA ALA A 46 -15.14 -11.65 -7.66
C ALA A 46 -15.14 -11.96 -6.15
N GLN A 47 -16.28 -11.83 -5.48
CA GLN A 47 -16.42 -12.10 -4.05
C GLN A 47 -16.13 -13.56 -3.70
N GLU A 48 -16.55 -14.53 -4.54
CA GLU A 48 -16.27 -15.96 -4.34
C GLU A 48 -14.77 -16.31 -4.34
N VAL A 49 -13.92 -15.44 -4.91
CA VAL A 49 -12.46 -15.57 -4.89
C VAL A 49 -11.78 -14.51 -4.02
N GLU A 50 -12.55 -13.92 -3.09
CA GLU A 50 -12.10 -12.90 -2.12
C GLU A 50 -11.46 -11.69 -2.81
N CYS A 51 -12.04 -11.27 -3.93
CA CYS A 51 -11.64 -10.10 -4.71
C CYS A 51 -12.80 -9.10 -4.83
N THR A 52 -12.46 -7.90 -5.27
CA THR A 52 -13.39 -6.80 -5.56
C THR A 52 -13.11 -6.22 -6.94
N ILE A 53 -14.13 -5.60 -7.53
CA ILE A 53 -14.01 -4.79 -8.73
C ILE A 53 -13.99 -3.31 -8.33
N ILE A 54 -12.97 -2.59 -8.77
CA ILE A 54 -12.91 -1.13 -8.64
C ILE A 54 -12.83 -0.47 -10.02
N SER A 55 -13.60 0.59 -10.21
CA SER A 55 -13.49 1.48 -11.35
C SER A 55 -12.60 2.66 -10.96
N ALA A 56 -11.54 2.94 -11.71
CA ALA A 56 -10.70 4.12 -11.51
C ALA A 56 -10.23 4.66 -12.87
N GLY A 57 -10.55 5.92 -13.15
CA GLY A 57 -10.43 6.51 -14.49
C GLY A 57 -11.19 5.68 -15.52
N ASP A 58 -10.53 5.36 -16.63
CA ASP A 58 -11.10 4.59 -17.76
C ASP A 58 -10.86 3.08 -17.65
N ASN A 59 -10.53 2.57 -16.46
CA ASN A 59 -10.19 1.16 -16.26
C ASN A 59 -11.03 0.52 -15.13
N LEU A 60 -11.25 -0.78 -15.27
CA LEU A 60 -11.67 -1.67 -14.19
C LEU A 60 -10.46 -2.40 -13.64
N TYR A 61 -10.37 -2.55 -12.33
CA TYR A 61 -9.33 -3.33 -11.68
C TYR A 61 -9.92 -4.45 -10.84
N PHE A 62 -9.23 -5.58 -10.87
CA PHE A 62 -9.53 -6.76 -10.08
C PHE A 62 -8.56 -6.80 -8.89
N VAL A 63 -9.08 -6.59 -7.68
CA VAL A 63 -8.23 -6.37 -6.49
C VAL A 63 -8.51 -7.44 -5.43
N PRO A 64 -7.49 -8.17 -4.94
CA PRO A 64 -7.65 -9.09 -3.81
C PRO A 64 -7.95 -8.35 -2.51
N LEU A 65 -8.91 -8.85 -1.73
CA LEU A 65 -9.27 -8.32 -0.40
C LEU A 65 -8.64 -9.13 0.75
N ALA A 66 -8.32 -10.40 0.51
CA ALA A 66 -7.79 -11.31 1.54
C ALA A 66 -6.46 -11.96 1.14
N LEU A 67 -5.67 -12.35 2.14
CA LEU A 67 -4.43 -13.11 1.95
C LEU A 67 -4.69 -14.53 1.42
N SER A 68 -5.88 -15.06 1.65
CA SER A 68 -6.33 -16.37 1.18
C SER A 68 -6.77 -16.37 -0.28
N SER A 69 -7.01 -15.19 -0.87
CA SER A 69 -7.40 -15.07 -2.26
C SER A 69 -6.36 -15.74 -3.18
N PRO A 70 -6.78 -16.50 -4.19
CA PRO A 70 -5.85 -17.06 -5.18
C PRO A 70 -5.11 -16.00 -5.99
N HIS A 71 -5.62 -14.76 -5.98
CA HIS A 71 -5.03 -13.60 -6.67
C HIS A 71 -4.06 -12.80 -5.78
N HIS A 72 -3.91 -13.17 -4.50
CA HIS A 72 -2.95 -12.52 -3.63
C HIS A 72 -1.50 -12.83 -4.05
N ILE A 73 -0.66 -11.79 -4.12
CA ILE A 73 0.76 -11.97 -4.46
C ILE A 73 1.48 -12.67 -3.31
N LYS A 74 2.00 -13.87 -3.58
CA LYS A 74 2.72 -14.66 -2.58
C LYS A 74 4.00 -13.95 -2.11
N ASN A 75 4.30 -14.06 -0.82
CA ASN A 75 5.53 -13.53 -0.20
C ASN A 75 6.81 -13.94 -0.95
N GLU A 76 6.90 -15.19 -1.41
CA GLU A 76 8.07 -15.66 -2.18
C GLU A 76 8.21 -14.95 -3.53
N THR A 77 7.09 -14.57 -4.16
CA THR A 77 7.11 -13.79 -5.40
C THR A 77 7.55 -12.36 -5.11
N LEU A 78 7.03 -11.72 -4.05
CA LEU A 78 7.47 -10.38 -3.66
C LEU A 78 8.99 -10.34 -3.39
N LYS A 79 9.48 -11.28 -2.58
CA LYS A 79 10.92 -11.37 -2.24
C LYS A 79 11.81 -11.58 -3.45
N ARG A 80 11.43 -12.52 -4.34
CA ARG A 80 12.22 -12.86 -5.52
C ARG A 80 12.24 -11.74 -6.56
N THR A 81 11.13 -11.02 -6.73
CA THR A 81 10.97 -10.03 -7.80
C THR A 81 11.49 -8.65 -7.40
N TYR A 82 11.23 -8.22 -6.16
CA TYR A 82 11.46 -6.84 -5.74
C TYR A 82 12.54 -6.67 -4.67
N LEU A 83 12.68 -7.64 -3.77
CA LEU A 83 13.63 -7.54 -2.66
C LEU A 83 14.96 -8.26 -2.96
N LYS A 84 15.94 -8.07 -2.07
CA LYS A 84 17.27 -8.68 -2.24
C LYS A 84 17.24 -10.19 -2.02
N ALA A 85 18.28 -10.86 -2.51
CA ALA A 85 18.51 -12.27 -2.19
C ALA A 85 18.53 -12.49 -0.68
N ASN A 86 17.93 -13.59 -0.22
CA ASN A 86 17.77 -13.96 1.20
C ASN A 86 16.89 -13.01 2.03
N SER A 87 16.01 -12.23 1.39
CA SER A 87 14.98 -11.48 2.11
C SER A 87 14.10 -12.41 2.95
N THR A 88 13.66 -11.89 4.09
CA THR A 88 12.78 -12.55 5.06
C THR A 88 11.39 -11.94 5.01
N ASN A 89 10.42 -12.51 5.74
CA ASN A 89 9.09 -11.90 5.83
C ASN A 89 9.13 -10.53 6.54
N ASN A 90 10.14 -10.27 7.38
CA ASN A 90 10.32 -8.97 8.01
C ASN A 90 10.65 -7.86 7.00
N ASP A 91 11.33 -8.19 5.90
CA ASP A 91 11.58 -7.23 4.82
C ASP A 91 10.28 -6.88 4.06
N ILE A 92 9.34 -7.83 3.96
CA ILE A 92 8.00 -7.59 3.41
C ILE A 92 7.20 -6.70 4.36
N TYR A 93 7.26 -6.94 5.66
CA TYR A 93 6.57 -6.09 6.64
C TYR A 93 7.12 -4.67 6.66
N LEU A 94 8.44 -4.49 6.57
CA LEU A 94 9.04 -3.18 6.40
C LEU A 94 8.56 -2.51 5.10
N MET A 95 8.47 -3.26 3.99
CA MET A 95 7.91 -2.75 2.74
C MET A 95 6.46 -2.29 2.92
N TYR A 96 5.62 -3.03 3.64
CA TYR A 96 4.25 -2.61 3.93
C TYR A 96 4.21 -1.33 4.76
N VAL A 97 5.04 -1.22 5.81
CA VAL A 97 5.15 0.02 6.60
C VAL A 97 5.58 1.20 5.71
N SER A 98 6.56 1.01 4.82
CA SER A 98 6.99 2.05 3.89
C SER A 98 5.87 2.51 2.94
N ILE A 99 5.06 1.57 2.42
CA ILE A 99 3.90 1.89 1.57
C ILE A 99 2.85 2.66 2.36
N VAL A 100 2.60 2.25 3.60
CA VAL A 100 1.61 2.89 4.46
C VAL A 100 2.05 4.32 4.81
N VAL A 101 3.33 4.53 5.12
CA VAL A 101 3.88 5.88 5.34
C VAL A 101 3.82 6.72 4.06
N LEU A 102 4.12 6.14 2.89
CA LEU A 102 4.02 6.85 1.62
C LEU A 102 2.61 7.36 1.39
N PHE A 103 1.61 6.47 1.44
CA PHE A 103 0.22 6.86 1.23
C PHE A 103 -0.21 7.85 2.30
N GLY A 104 0.12 7.61 3.57
CA GLY A 104 -0.15 8.54 4.64
C GLY A 104 0.41 9.96 4.42
N ALA A 105 1.57 10.10 3.74
CA ALA A 105 2.13 11.40 3.43
C ALA A 105 1.27 12.23 2.45
N PHE A 106 0.51 11.56 1.58
CA PHE A 106 -0.44 12.22 0.68
C PHE A 106 -1.72 12.66 1.40
N TYR A 107 -2.09 12.04 2.51
CA TYR A 107 -3.34 12.31 3.22
C TYR A 107 -3.00 12.74 4.65
N ASN A 108 -2.95 14.05 4.89
CA ASN A 108 -2.58 14.69 6.16
C ASN A 108 -3.27 14.12 7.43
N SER A 109 -4.39 13.40 7.29
CA SER A 109 -5.07 12.71 8.39
C SER A 109 -5.96 11.56 7.89
N TYR A 110 -6.41 10.69 8.81
CA TYR A 110 -7.46 9.67 8.55
C TYR A 110 -8.83 10.21 8.21
N GLN A 111 -9.02 11.53 8.25
CA GLN A 111 -10.27 12.17 7.91
C GLN A 111 -10.20 12.82 6.52
N THR A 112 -9.02 12.88 5.91
CA THR A 112 -8.83 13.53 4.62
C THR A 112 -9.09 12.54 3.48
N ILE A 113 -10.17 12.75 2.74
CA ILE A 113 -10.59 11.87 1.64
C ILE A 113 -9.79 12.15 0.35
N GLU A 114 -9.27 13.37 0.21
CA GLU A 114 -8.49 13.80 -0.95
C GLU A 114 -7.01 13.98 -0.61
N PRO A 115 -6.08 13.68 -1.55
CA PRO A 115 -4.67 14.01 -1.36
C PRO A 115 -4.47 15.49 -1.05
N THR A 116 -3.62 15.81 -0.08
CA THR A 116 -3.26 17.19 0.28
C THR A 116 -2.05 17.72 -0.49
N ILE A 117 -1.30 16.83 -1.15
CA ILE A 117 -0.16 17.15 -2.01
C ILE A 117 -0.26 16.36 -3.31
N ASP A 118 0.28 16.91 -4.39
CA ASP A 118 0.24 16.26 -5.71
C ASP A 118 1.39 15.27 -5.91
N PHE A 119 2.54 15.54 -5.30
CA PHE A 119 3.74 14.70 -5.43
C PHE A 119 4.60 14.71 -4.17
N ILE A 120 5.42 13.67 -4.01
CA ILE A 120 6.41 13.55 -2.94
C ILE A 120 7.76 13.09 -3.50
N SER A 121 8.84 13.71 -3.04
CA SER A 121 10.20 13.27 -3.42
C SER A 121 10.62 12.01 -2.66
N MET A 122 11.49 11.19 -3.26
CA MET A 122 12.08 10.02 -2.61
C MET A 122 12.82 10.39 -1.30
N SER A 123 13.45 11.57 -1.24
CA SER A 123 14.11 12.07 -0.03
C SER A 123 13.12 12.43 1.07
N GLU A 124 12.00 13.07 0.73
CA GLU A 124 10.97 13.39 1.74
C GLU A 124 10.28 12.12 2.23
N TRP A 125 9.99 11.16 1.35
CA TRP A 125 9.45 9.87 1.76
C TRP A 125 10.42 9.13 2.71
N LEU A 126 11.72 9.13 2.41
CA LEU A 126 12.75 8.56 3.28
C LEU A 126 12.75 9.21 4.67
N LYS A 127 12.71 10.54 4.71
CA LYS A 127 12.68 11.31 5.95
C LYS A 127 11.43 10.98 6.78
N LEU A 128 10.25 11.00 6.18
CA LEU A 128 8.99 10.66 6.87
C LEU A 128 9.01 9.23 7.41
N LEU A 129 9.54 8.27 6.64
CA LEU A 129 9.66 6.89 7.11
C LEU A 129 10.62 6.77 8.29
N ASP A 130 11.78 7.44 8.25
CA ASP A 130 12.70 7.43 9.38
C ASP A 130 12.06 8.08 10.62
N GLU A 131 11.44 9.25 10.50
CA GLU A 131 10.72 9.91 11.59
C GLU A 131 9.67 9.00 12.24
N ARG A 132 8.88 8.29 11.43
CA ARG A 132 7.87 7.33 11.91
C ARG A 132 8.50 6.14 12.64
N LEU A 133 9.57 5.57 12.09
CA LEU A 133 10.27 4.44 12.72
C LEU A 133 11.04 4.84 13.98
N GLN A 134 11.60 6.05 14.05
CA GLN A 134 12.22 6.55 15.27
C GLN A 134 11.18 6.82 16.36
N ALA A 135 10.01 7.40 16.03
CA ALA A 135 8.92 7.58 16.99
C ALA A 135 8.50 6.24 17.60
N LEU A 136 8.42 5.18 16.80
CA LEU A 136 8.12 3.83 17.29
C LEU A 136 9.16 3.28 18.28
N LYS A 137 10.44 3.66 18.15
CA LYS A 137 11.51 3.25 19.09
C LYS A 137 11.47 3.94 20.44
N GLU A 138 10.83 5.11 20.52
CA GLU A 138 10.71 5.86 21.77
C GLU A 138 9.79 5.14 22.78
N HIS A 139 9.01 4.16 22.32
CA HIS A 139 8.15 3.33 23.17
C HIS A 139 8.92 2.19 23.83
N ASP A 140 8.45 1.78 25.01
CA ASP A 140 9.00 0.62 25.68
C ASP A 140 8.66 -0.69 24.94
N ARG A 141 9.47 -1.72 25.22
CA ARG A 141 9.31 -3.04 24.60
C ARG A 141 7.99 -3.70 24.96
N GLU A 142 7.38 -3.34 26.09
CA GLU A 142 6.10 -3.88 26.53
C GLU A 142 4.96 -3.35 25.65
N THR A 143 4.92 -2.04 25.38
CA THR A 143 3.95 -1.42 24.45
C THR A 143 4.10 -2.01 23.04
N LEU A 144 5.34 -2.16 22.55
CA LEU A 144 5.58 -2.76 21.25
C LEU A 144 5.08 -4.21 21.21
N ALA A 145 5.38 -5.02 22.23
CA ALA A 145 4.97 -6.42 22.32
C ALA A 145 3.44 -6.62 22.42
N GLU A 146 2.73 -5.68 23.04
CA GLU A 146 1.26 -5.66 23.01
C GLU A 146 0.75 -5.36 21.60
N ALA A 147 1.30 -4.33 20.94
CA ALA A 147 0.98 -4.02 19.55
C ALA A 147 1.32 -5.17 18.58
N GLU A 148 2.35 -6.00 18.85
CA GLU A 148 2.66 -7.18 18.03
C GLU A 148 1.52 -8.22 18.06
N LYS A 149 0.85 -8.39 19.21
CA LYS A 149 -0.26 -9.34 19.37
C LYS A 149 -1.50 -8.91 18.61
N ASP A 150 -1.78 -7.61 18.63
CA ASP A 150 -3.00 -7.05 18.03
C ASP A 150 -2.88 -6.91 16.51
N TYR A 151 -1.69 -6.57 16.01
CA TYR A 151 -1.51 -6.20 14.61
C TYR A 151 -0.83 -7.29 13.76
N LYS A 152 -0.26 -8.34 14.38
CA LYS A 152 0.55 -9.40 13.73
C LYS A 152 1.82 -8.88 13.06
N TYR A 153 2.31 -7.70 13.46
CA TYR A 153 3.61 -7.16 13.03
C TYR A 153 4.63 -7.38 14.13
N ASN A 154 5.84 -7.82 13.77
CA ASN A 154 6.96 -7.84 14.71
C ASN A 154 7.68 -6.50 14.62
N TRP A 155 7.22 -5.52 15.39
CA TRP A 155 7.74 -4.15 15.36
C TRP A 155 9.22 -4.10 15.71
N CYS A 156 9.67 -4.92 16.66
CA CYS A 156 11.08 -5.02 17.00
C CYS A 156 11.92 -5.43 15.79
N ALA A 157 11.49 -6.46 15.05
CA ALA A 157 12.19 -6.94 13.88
C ALA A 157 12.15 -5.95 12.70
N ILE A 158 11.08 -5.17 12.56
CA ILE A 158 10.98 -4.10 11.55
C ILE A 158 12.02 -3.00 11.86
N LEU A 159 12.12 -2.59 13.12
CA LEU A 159 13.09 -1.58 13.56
C LEU A 159 14.53 -2.07 13.41
N GLU A 160 14.81 -3.31 13.81
CA GLU A 160 16.13 -3.94 13.60
C GLU A 160 16.49 -4.02 12.11
N LYS A 161 15.52 -4.31 11.24
CA LYS A 161 15.73 -4.33 9.79
C LYS A 161 16.05 -2.95 9.24
N TRP A 162 15.34 -1.92 9.68
CA TRP A 162 15.59 -0.55 9.26
C TRP A 162 16.97 -0.04 9.70
N ASP A 163 17.39 -0.39 10.91
CA ASP A 163 18.70 0.00 11.45
C ASP A 163 19.87 -0.75 10.83
N ALA A 164 19.64 -1.97 10.34
CA ALA A 164 20.62 -2.74 9.61
C ALA A 164 20.84 -2.24 8.17
N LEU A 165 20.00 -1.33 7.67
CA LEU A 165 20.24 -0.65 6.39
C LEU A 165 21.23 0.50 6.62
N ASP A 166 22.32 0.50 5.85
CA ASP A 166 23.36 1.52 5.95
C ASP A 166 22.79 2.89 5.57
N ASP A 167 23.02 3.86 6.45
CA ASP A 167 22.61 5.26 6.30
C ASP A 167 23.54 6.04 5.35
N LEU A 168 24.33 5.35 4.52
CA LEU A 168 25.50 5.87 3.79
C LEU A 168 25.29 7.32 3.31
N LYS A 169 25.86 8.22 4.11
CA LYS A 169 25.83 9.68 4.05
C LYS A 169 25.52 10.26 2.66
N GLU A 170 24.42 11.00 2.62
CA GLU A 170 23.94 11.95 1.58
C GLU A 170 24.96 13.02 1.10
N THR A 171 26.24 12.93 1.45
CA THR A 171 27.27 13.92 1.11
C THR A 171 28.22 13.53 -0.03
N ALA A 172 28.11 12.34 -0.62
CA ALA A 172 29.01 11.93 -1.69
C ALA A 172 28.36 12.05 -3.08
N LYS A 173 28.73 13.11 -3.80
CA LYS A 173 28.60 13.22 -5.26
C LYS A 173 29.44 12.14 -5.93
N THR A 174 29.02 10.88 -5.89
CA THR A 174 29.55 9.81 -6.76
C THR A 174 28.65 8.59 -6.66
N GLN A 175 27.87 8.37 -7.72
CA GLN A 175 27.32 7.07 -8.08
C GLN A 175 28.47 6.07 -8.19
N ASP A 176 28.67 5.21 -7.20
CA ASP A 176 28.82 3.75 -7.36
C ASP A 176 29.20 3.09 -6.03
N LYS A 177 28.28 2.30 -5.46
CA LYS A 177 28.51 1.02 -4.76
C LYS A 177 27.25 0.53 -4.03
N ARG A 178 26.41 -0.14 -4.80
CA ARG A 178 25.72 -1.41 -4.48
C ARG A 178 25.33 -1.68 -3.01
N THR A 179 24.01 -1.58 -2.81
CA THR A 179 23.12 -2.63 -2.26
C THR A 179 22.91 -2.79 -0.75
N ASN A 180 23.12 -1.78 0.11
CA ASN A 180 22.46 -1.82 1.44
C ASN A 180 21.97 -0.49 2.01
N SER A 181 21.59 0.48 1.18
CA SER A 181 21.05 1.75 1.68
C SER A 181 19.53 1.73 1.87
N ARG A 182 19.05 2.58 2.80
CA ARG A 182 17.62 2.87 2.98
C ARG A 182 16.97 3.38 1.69
N LEU A 183 17.64 4.25 0.94
CA LEU A 183 17.17 4.72 -0.37
C LEU A 183 17.04 3.57 -1.38
N GLY A 184 17.99 2.63 -1.39
CA GLY A 184 17.91 1.45 -2.28
C GLY A 184 16.79 0.48 -1.88
N PHE A 185 16.45 0.42 -0.59
CA PHE A 185 15.26 -0.29 -0.15
C PHE A 185 13.99 0.41 -0.66
N LEU A 186 13.87 1.72 -0.48
CA LEU A 186 12.71 2.48 -0.97
C LEU A 186 12.57 2.43 -2.49
N ASP A 187 13.67 2.43 -3.25
CA ASP A 187 13.62 2.20 -4.69
C ASP A 187 13.01 0.83 -5.05
N SER A 188 13.29 -0.20 -4.25
CA SER A 188 12.68 -1.52 -4.42
C SER A 188 11.17 -1.49 -4.13
N VAL A 189 10.74 -0.74 -3.11
CA VAL A 189 9.32 -0.52 -2.79
C VAL A 189 8.63 0.29 -3.89
N LYS A 190 9.25 1.37 -4.36
CA LYS A 190 8.78 2.19 -5.49
C LYS A 190 8.53 1.33 -6.72
N ARG A 191 9.52 0.51 -7.13
CA ARG A 191 9.39 -0.39 -8.29
C ARG A 191 8.25 -1.39 -8.15
N PHE A 192 7.96 -1.85 -6.93
CA PHE A 192 6.79 -2.67 -6.66
C PHE A 192 5.49 -1.87 -6.90
N LEU A 193 5.39 -0.66 -6.32
CA LEU A 193 4.22 0.20 -6.47
C LEU A 193 3.96 0.62 -7.93
N GLU A 194 5.00 0.95 -8.70
CA GLU A 194 4.91 1.24 -10.13
C GLU A 194 4.40 0.02 -10.92
N ALA A 195 4.93 -1.17 -10.62
CA ALA A 195 4.48 -2.40 -11.26
C ALA A 195 3.03 -2.77 -10.92
N GLN A 196 2.52 -2.28 -9.77
CA GLN A 196 1.12 -2.40 -9.38
C GLN A 196 0.26 -1.23 -9.86
N GLU A 197 0.82 -0.28 -10.61
CA GLU A 197 0.15 0.95 -11.08
C GLU A 197 -0.43 1.77 -9.93
N LEU A 198 0.26 1.84 -8.79
CA LEU A 198 -0.16 2.60 -7.61
C LEU A 198 0.53 3.96 -7.51
N VAL A 199 1.73 4.08 -8.08
CA VAL A 199 2.47 5.35 -8.16
C VAL A 199 3.03 5.55 -9.56
N HIS A 200 3.30 6.80 -9.91
CA HIS A 200 3.99 7.19 -11.13
C HIS A 200 5.22 8.06 -10.79
N ASP A 201 6.38 7.75 -11.37
CA ASP A 201 7.55 8.64 -11.33
C ASP A 201 7.37 9.73 -12.39
N ILE A 202 7.25 10.97 -11.93
CA ILE A 202 7.04 12.16 -12.78
C ILE A 202 8.37 12.86 -13.16
N GLY A 203 9.51 12.23 -12.85
CA GLY A 203 10.84 12.79 -12.97
C GLY A 203 11.34 13.39 -11.66
N ASN A 204 12.60 13.82 -11.63
CA ASN A 204 13.24 14.47 -10.48
C ASN A 204 13.19 13.68 -9.15
N PHE A 205 13.02 12.35 -9.21
CA PHE A 205 12.79 11.50 -8.03
C PHE A 205 11.51 11.85 -7.26
N GLU A 206 10.49 12.32 -7.97
CA GLU A 206 9.17 12.63 -7.42
C GLU A 206 8.15 11.58 -7.85
N LEU A 207 7.26 11.24 -6.92
CA LEU A 207 6.21 10.24 -7.08
C LEU A 207 4.84 10.91 -6.95
N GLU A 208 3.92 10.51 -7.81
CA GLU A 208 2.50 10.88 -7.76
C GLU A 208 1.63 9.61 -7.57
N LEU A 209 0.49 9.73 -6.88
CA LEU A 209 -0.48 8.64 -6.76
C LEU A 209 -1.32 8.50 -8.03
N THR A 210 -1.51 7.26 -8.49
CA THR A 210 -2.44 6.99 -9.60
C THR A 210 -3.90 7.07 -9.14
N GLU A 211 -4.84 7.22 -10.07
CA GLU A 211 -6.28 7.14 -9.79
C GLU A 211 -6.69 5.80 -9.16
N LYS A 212 -6.01 4.71 -9.55
CA LYS A 212 -6.16 3.39 -8.93
C LYS A 212 -5.81 3.45 -7.44
N ALA A 213 -4.66 4.02 -7.10
CA ALA A 213 -4.25 4.16 -5.70
C ALA A 213 -5.21 5.04 -4.91
N LYS A 214 -5.59 6.22 -5.43
CA LYS A 214 -6.56 7.12 -4.78
C LYS A 214 -7.88 6.40 -4.51
N THR A 215 -8.40 5.66 -5.49
CA THR A 215 -9.64 4.87 -5.35
C THR A 215 -9.51 3.76 -4.30
N ILE A 216 -8.40 3.01 -4.29
CA ILE A 216 -8.14 1.97 -3.28
C ILE A 216 -8.04 2.61 -1.89
N ILE A 217 -7.34 3.73 -1.77
CA ILE A 217 -7.12 4.40 -0.50
C ILE A 217 -8.44 4.91 0.08
N GLN A 218 -9.22 5.64 -0.72
CA GLN A 218 -10.53 6.15 -0.32
C GLN A 218 -11.51 5.04 0.09
N ARG A 219 -11.48 3.89 -0.59
CA ARG A 219 -12.43 2.79 -0.32
C ARG A 219 -12.01 1.84 0.80
N TYR A 220 -10.72 1.58 0.97
CA TYR A 220 -10.24 0.50 1.83
C TYR A 220 -9.24 0.97 2.88
N TYR A 221 -8.37 1.92 2.55
CA TYR A 221 -7.27 2.27 3.44
C TYR A 221 -7.71 3.14 4.63
N MET A 222 -8.75 3.95 4.43
CA MET A 222 -9.34 4.79 5.47
C MET A 222 -10.25 4.01 6.42
N GLU A 223 -10.59 2.77 6.08
CA GLU A 223 -11.38 1.89 6.94
C GLU A 223 -10.47 1.16 7.94
N ILE A 224 -10.74 1.36 9.23
CA ILE A 224 -9.96 0.82 10.37
C ILE A 224 -9.81 -0.71 10.29
N GLU A 225 -10.81 -1.41 9.76
CA GLU A 225 -10.80 -2.87 9.61
C GLU A 225 -9.69 -3.36 8.66
N TYR A 226 -9.32 -2.57 7.66
CA TYR A 226 -8.36 -2.97 6.63
C TYR A 226 -6.93 -2.48 6.92
N ASN A 227 -6.77 -1.30 7.53
CA ASN A 227 -5.46 -0.82 7.97
C ASN A 227 -5.01 -1.45 9.30
N ARG A 228 -5.89 -2.23 9.94
CA ARG A 228 -5.68 -2.92 11.21
C ARG A 228 -5.14 -1.99 12.29
N GLY A 229 -5.54 -0.72 12.36
CA GLY A 229 -5.04 0.21 13.36
C GLY A 229 -3.53 0.50 13.29
N ILE A 230 -2.78 0.01 12.29
CA ILE A 230 -1.35 0.35 12.09
C ILE A 230 -1.20 1.86 11.92
N LEU A 231 -2.11 2.39 11.14
CA LEU A 231 -2.23 3.78 10.83
C LEU A 231 -2.53 4.58 12.11
N GLU A 232 -3.61 4.24 12.80
CA GLU A 232 -3.96 4.85 14.09
C GLU A 232 -2.78 4.77 15.08
N PHE A 233 -2.14 3.60 15.19
CA PHE A 233 -0.97 3.39 16.02
C PHE A 233 0.24 4.23 15.59
N MET A 234 0.45 4.49 14.30
CA MET A 234 1.58 5.33 13.83
C MET A 234 1.31 6.84 13.95
N TYR A 235 0.05 7.28 13.97
CA TYR A 235 -0.32 8.70 13.97
C TYR A 235 -0.88 9.20 15.31
N GLN A 236 -1.47 8.34 16.16
CA GLN A 236 -1.71 8.66 17.58
C GLN A 236 -0.39 9.03 18.30
N LEU A 237 0.75 8.64 17.73
CA LEU A 237 2.09 9.04 18.19
C LEU A 237 2.37 10.53 17.97
N GLU A 238 1.75 11.17 16.97
CA GLU A 238 1.91 12.60 16.69
C GLU A 238 1.07 13.46 17.63
N GLU A 239 -0.19 13.07 17.87
CA GLU A 239 -1.09 13.82 18.76
C GLU A 239 -0.52 13.89 20.19
N LYS A 240 0.05 12.79 20.70
CA LYS A 240 0.70 12.78 22.02
C LYS A 240 1.98 13.62 22.09
N LYS A 241 2.74 13.72 21.00
CA LYS A 241 3.95 14.57 20.92
C LYS A 241 3.60 16.06 20.86
N GLY A 242 2.58 16.42 20.08
CA GLY A 242 2.05 17.77 20.02
C GLY A 242 1.47 18.25 21.36
N GLU A 243 0.74 17.39 22.07
CA GLU A 243 0.22 17.72 23.41
C GLU A 243 1.33 17.88 24.46
N ALA A 244 2.38 17.07 24.40
CA ALA A 244 3.53 17.16 25.31
C ALA A 244 4.38 18.42 25.08
N GLU A 245 4.59 18.85 23.82
CA GLU A 245 5.31 20.08 23.49
C GLU A 245 4.53 21.35 23.84
N VAL A 246 3.19 21.31 23.76
CA VAL A 246 2.33 22.41 24.20
C VAL A 246 2.29 22.50 25.73
N ALA A 247 2.27 21.36 26.42
CA ALA A 247 2.31 21.32 27.89
C ALA A 247 3.69 21.68 28.48
N GLY A 248 4.79 21.47 27.74
CA GLY A 248 6.14 21.85 28.17
C GLY A 248 6.50 23.33 27.93
N ASN A 249 5.69 24.07 27.17
CA ASN A 249 5.87 25.50 26.86
C ASN A 249 4.88 26.41 27.62
N LEU A 250 4.13 25.86 28.59
CA LEU A 250 3.26 26.58 29.53
C LEU A 250 3.83 26.51 30.95
#